data_AF-A0A380B7W3-F1
#
_entry.id   AF-A0A380B7W3-F1
#
_cell.length_a   1.000
_cell.length_b   1.000
_cell.length_c   1.000
_cell.angle_alpha   90.00
_cell.angle_beta   90.00
_cell.angle_gamma   90.00
#
_symmetry.space_group_name_H-M   'P 1'
#
loop_
_entity.id
_entity.type
_entity.pdbx_description
1 polymer ?
#
loop_
_entity_poly.entity_id
_entity_poly.type
_entity_poly.pdbx_seq_one_letter_code
_entity_poly.pdbx_strand_id
1 'polypeptide(L)'
;MGTVTFDCRMFVSLYPEFSTVTPELLTAVFNQATALYLDNTDDSPVTDLKEREQLLFLLVAHLCALRGLGNGRDGQAGLVGRITSASEGSVSVSVDNSGSNDASWWYLQTPWGADYWQATAPYRSMQYHSGGSPSRYPGHYYRGYGRGRRW
;
A
#
# COMPACT_ATOMS: atom_id res chain seq x y z
N MET A 1 9.04 -0.51 16.78
CA MET A 1 8.97 -1.76 16.01
C MET A 1 7.66 -2.43 16.36
N GLY A 2 6.82 -2.63 15.36
CA GLY A 2 5.44 -3.03 15.53
C GLY A 2 4.81 -3.44 14.20
N THR A 3 3.91 -4.40 14.27
CA THR A 3 3.09 -4.84 13.15
C THR A 3 1.68 -4.29 13.33
N VAL A 4 1.04 -3.89 12.24
CA VAL A 4 -0.37 -3.50 12.28
C VAL A 4 -1.21 -4.76 12.48
N THR A 5 -2.05 -4.77 13.52
CA THR A 5 -3.03 -5.82 13.74
C THR A 5 -4.36 -5.38 13.15
N PHE A 6 -5.00 -6.25 12.36
CA PHE A 6 -6.26 -5.91 11.71
C PHE A 6 -7.44 -5.92 12.70
N ASP A 7 -8.06 -4.76 12.89
CA ASP A 7 -9.31 -4.64 13.67
C ASP A 7 -10.51 -4.56 12.71
N CYS A 8 -11.22 -5.69 12.56
CA CYS A 8 -12.41 -5.77 11.71
C CYS A 8 -13.51 -4.78 12.14
N ARG A 9 -13.67 -4.48 13.43
CA ARG A 9 -14.71 -3.57 13.91
C ARG A 9 -14.39 -2.13 13.53
N MET A 10 -13.13 -1.73 13.69
CA MET A 10 -12.65 -0.43 13.25
C MET A 10 -12.82 -0.28 11.74
N PHE A 11 -12.45 -1.30 10.96
CA PHE A 11 -12.61 -1.30 9.50
C PHE A 11 -14.07 -1.11 9.08
N VAL A 12 -15.01 -1.90 9.63
CA VAL A 12 -16.44 -1.76 9.29
C VAL A 12 -17.02 -0.42 9.76
N SER A 13 -16.48 0.19 10.82
CA SER A 13 -16.90 1.52 11.26
C SER A 13 -16.47 2.63 10.28
N LEU A 14 -15.32 2.46 9.63
CA LEU A 14 -14.80 3.40 8.63
C LEU A 14 -15.44 3.17 7.25
N TYR A 15 -15.73 1.91 6.92
CA TYR A 15 -16.27 1.48 5.63
C TYR A 15 -17.55 0.64 5.83
N PRO A 16 -18.67 1.27 6.18
CA PRO A 16 -19.92 0.57 6.49
C PRO A 16 -20.48 -0.24 5.31
N GLU A 17 -20.07 0.07 4.07
CA GLU A 17 -20.41 -0.69 2.87
C GLU A 17 -19.94 -2.16 2.91
N PHE A 18 -18.90 -2.47 3.67
CA PHE A 18 -18.38 -3.83 3.82
C PHE A 18 -18.93 -4.56 5.06
N SER A 19 -19.94 -4.02 5.74
CA SER A 19 -20.50 -4.60 6.96
C SER A 19 -21.11 -6.00 6.78
N THR A 20 -21.44 -6.39 5.55
CA THR A 20 -21.97 -7.71 5.21
C THR A 20 -20.91 -8.77 4.94
N VAL A 21 -19.64 -8.37 4.85
CA VAL A 21 -18.53 -9.29 4.65
C VAL A 21 -18.17 -9.94 5.98
N THR A 22 -17.94 -11.26 5.99
CA THR A 22 -17.58 -11.96 7.22
C THR A 22 -16.19 -11.55 7.71
N PRO A 23 -15.95 -11.50 9.04
CA PRO A 23 -14.66 -11.10 9.58
C PRO A 23 -13.52 -12.04 9.17
N GLU A 24 -13.79 -13.34 8.94
CA GLU A 24 -12.76 -14.26 8.46
C GLU A 24 -12.29 -13.88 7.06
N LEU A 25 -13.22 -13.49 6.18
CA LEU A 25 -12.90 -13.11 4.82
C LEU A 25 -12.13 -11.78 4.79
N LEU A 26 -12.55 -10.79 5.58
CA LEU A 26 -11.80 -9.53 5.71
C LEU A 26 -10.37 -9.75 6.21
N THR A 27 -10.20 -10.65 7.18
CA THR A 27 -8.88 -11.03 7.69
C THR A 27 -8.03 -11.71 6.62
N ALA A 28 -8.64 -12.60 5.81
CA ALA A 28 -7.94 -13.24 4.69
C ALA A 28 -7.50 -12.22 3.62
N VAL A 29 -8.34 -11.23 3.32
CA VAL A 29 -8.00 -10.13 2.40
C VAL A 29 -6.89 -9.26 2.97
N PHE A 30 -6.91 -8.95 4.28
CA PHE A 30 -5.83 -8.24 4.96
C PHE A 30 -4.49 -9.00 4.86
N ASN A 31 -4.49 -10.30 5.15
CA ASN A 31 -3.29 -11.13 5.03
C ASN A 31 -2.73 -11.09 3.60
N GLN A 32 -3.61 -11.15 2.60
CA GLN A 32 -3.21 -11.01 1.21
C GLN A 32 -2.65 -9.62 0.88
N ALA A 33 -3.26 -8.55 1.40
CA ALA A 33 -2.77 -7.18 1.23
C ALA A 33 -1.34 -7.04 1.78
N THR A 34 -1.10 -7.58 2.98
CA THR A 34 0.22 -7.53 3.62
C THR A 34 1.28 -8.38 2.94
N ALA A 35 0.89 -9.48 2.28
CA ALA A 35 1.83 -10.40 1.65
C ALA A 35 2.24 -9.99 0.24
N LEU A 36 1.38 -9.25 -0.48
CA LEU A 36 1.57 -8.97 -1.91
C LEU A 36 1.82 -7.50 -2.24
N TYR A 37 1.36 -6.57 -1.40
CA TYR A 37 1.32 -5.15 -1.78
C TYR A 37 2.05 -4.22 -0.81
N LEU A 38 1.89 -4.44 0.50
CA LEU A 38 2.50 -3.59 1.52
C LEU A 38 3.04 -4.43 2.67
N ASP A 39 4.37 -4.44 2.81
CA ASP A 39 5.02 -5.14 3.91
C ASP A 39 4.56 -4.57 5.26
N ASN A 40 4.11 -5.46 6.14
CA ASN A 40 3.69 -5.12 7.50
C ASN A 40 4.75 -5.41 8.56
N THR A 41 5.97 -5.77 8.14
CA THR A 41 7.11 -6.00 9.02
C THR A 41 7.79 -4.69 9.43
N ASP A 42 8.78 -4.77 10.31
CA ASP A 42 9.54 -3.59 10.73
C ASP A 42 10.40 -2.97 9.61
N ASP A 43 10.68 -3.73 8.56
CA ASP A 43 11.47 -3.28 7.39
C ASP A 43 10.62 -2.54 6.35
N SER A 44 9.33 -2.33 6.62
CA SER A 44 8.44 -1.61 5.71
C SER A 44 8.91 -0.16 5.51
N PRO A 45 8.82 0.39 4.29
CA PRO A 45 9.15 1.80 4.02
C PRO A 45 8.23 2.78 4.77
N VAL A 46 7.03 2.34 5.17
CA VAL A 46 6.09 3.13 5.98
C VAL A 46 6.39 2.89 7.45
N THR A 47 7.17 3.79 8.06
CA THR A 47 7.63 3.63 9.45
C THR A 47 6.58 4.00 10.51
N ASP A 48 5.62 4.88 10.18
CA ASP A 48 4.50 5.19 11.07
C ASP A 48 3.43 4.09 10.99
N LEU A 49 3.14 3.49 12.15
CA LEU A 49 2.15 2.42 12.28
C LEU A 49 0.73 2.91 11.97
N LYS A 50 0.40 4.15 12.33
CA LYS A 50 -0.93 4.71 12.06
C LYS A 50 -1.14 4.92 10.57
N GLU A 51 -0.12 5.44 9.89
CA GLU A 51 -0.17 5.62 8.44
C GLU A 51 -0.26 4.26 7.73
N ARG A 52 0.55 3.28 8.16
CA ARG A 52 0.51 1.93 7.61
C ARG A 52 -0.85 1.27 7.79
N GLU A 53 -1.49 1.46 8.94
CA GLU A 53 -2.85 0.95 9.21
C GLU A 53 -3.86 1.54 8.23
N GLN A 54 -3.86 2.86 8.02
CA GLN A 54 -4.76 3.52 7.08
C GLN A 54 -4.54 3.04 5.64
N LEU A 55 -3.27 2.90 5.23
CA LEU A 55 -2.91 2.38 3.91
C LEU A 55 -3.36 0.93 3.70
N LEU A 56 -3.18 0.07 4.70
CA LEU A 56 -3.66 -1.31 4.65
C LEU A 56 -5.19 -1.38 4.59
N PHE A 57 -5.89 -0.52 5.33
CA PHE A 57 -7.36 -0.47 5.27
C PHE A 57 -7.86 -0.04 3.90
N LEU A 58 -7.23 0.94 3.25
CA LEU A 58 -7.54 1.32 1.87
C LEU A 58 -7.32 0.16 0.88
N LEU A 59 -6.22 -0.59 1.04
CA LEU A 59 -5.97 -1.78 0.22
C LEU A 59 -7.00 -2.90 0.43
N VAL A 60 -7.40 -3.16 1.68
CA VAL A 60 -8.43 -4.16 1.98
C VAL A 60 -9.75 -3.75 1.34
N ALA A 61 -10.17 -2.48 1.49
CA ALA A 61 -11.37 -1.95 0.84
C ALA A 61 -11.30 -2.07 -0.69
N HIS A 62 -10.14 -1.74 -1.29
CA HIS A 62 -9.91 -1.89 -2.73
C HIS A 62 -10.08 -3.35 -3.19
N LEU A 63 -9.46 -4.31 -2.50
CA LEU A 63 -9.54 -5.73 -2.84
C LEU A 63 -10.96 -6.29 -2.63
N CYS A 64 -11.65 -5.87 -1.57
CA CYS A 64 -13.05 -6.25 -1.34
C CYS A 64 -13.94 -5.74 -2.49
N ALA A 65 -13.78 -4.48 -2.88
CA ALA A 65 -14.55 -3.90 -3.96
C ALA A 65 -14.27 -4.54 -5.33
N LEU A 66 -13.01 -4.84 -5.66
CA LEU A 66 -12.66 -5.56 -6.89
C LEU A 66 -13.28 -6.95 -6.96
N ARG A 67 -13.54 -7.58 -5.81
CA ARG A 67 -14.19 -8.89 -5.69
C ARG A 67 -15.72 -8.80 -5.62
N GLY A 68 -16.28 -7.59 -5.66
CA GLY A 68 -17.73 -7.38 -5.49
C GLY A 68 -18.23 -7.71 -4.07
N LEU A 69 -17.35 -7.69 -3.08
CA LEU A 69 -17.71 -7.92 -1.68
C LEU A 69 -18.17 -6.60 -1.07
N GLY A 70 -19.45 -6.48 -0.69
CA GLY A 70 -20.03 -5.28 -0.08
C GLY A 70 -21.49 -5.05 -0.47
N ASN A 71 -22.21 -4.25 0.33
CA ASN A 71 -23.61 -3.93 0.06
C ASN A 71 -23.74 -2.89 -1.07
N GLY A 72 -24.48 -3.26 -2.12
CA GLY A 72 -25.15 -2.29 -2.97
C GLY A 72 -24.68 -2.21 -4.42
N ARG A 73 -23.77 -3.08 -4.87
CA ARG A 73 -23.40 -3.14 -6.28
C ARG A 73 -23.10 -4.57 -6.68
N ASP A 74 -24.06 -5.22 -7.32
CA ASP A 74 -23.82 -6.42 -8.12
C ASP A 74 -22.71 -6.12 -9.15
N GLY A 75 -21.45 -6.35 -8.78
CA GLY A 75 -20.29 -6.24 -9.66
C GLY A 75 -19.90 -4.85 -10.18
N GLN A 76 -20.57 -3.76 -9.76
CA GLN A 76 -20.18 -2.42 -10.19
C GLN A 76 -19.20 -1.80 -9.18
N ALA A 77 -17.91 -1.81 -9.49
CA ALA A 77 -16.96 -0.96 -8.77
C ALA A 77 -17.47 0.49 -8.76
N GLY A 78 -17.38 1.18 -7.62
CA GLY A 78 -17.68 2.62 -7.54
C GLY A 78 -16.97 3.35 -8.68
N LEU A 79 -17.70 4.15 -9.45
CA LEU A 79 -17.19 4.75 -10.68
C LEU A 79 -16.05 5.74 -10.34
N VAL A 80 -14.84 5.55 -10.89
CA VAL A 80 -13.65 6.36 -10.58
C VAL A 80 -13.08 7.01 -11.83
N GLY A 81 -12.83 8.32 -11.74
CA GLY A 81 -12.24 9.15 -12.80
C GLY A 81 -13.07 10.41 -13.05
N ARG A 82 -12.68 11.24 -14.02
CA ARG A 82 -13.43 12.46 -14.35
C ARG A 82 -14.70 12.06 -15.12
N ILE A 83 -15.86 12.45 -14.60
CA ILE A 83 -17.13 12.33 -15.32
C ILE A 83 -17.11 13.35 -16.46
N THR A 84 -16.99 12.88 -17.70
CA THR A 84 -16.93 13.73 -18.90
C THR A 84 -18.29 13.91 -19.55
N SER A 85 -19.29 13.09 -19.19
CA SER A 85 -20.70 13.25 -19.60
C SER A 85 -21.66 12.50 -18.66
N ALA A 86 -22.87 13.04 -18.48
CA ALA A 86 -24.00 12.37 -17.84
C ALA A 86 -25.30 12.78 -18.58
N SER A 87 -26.03 11.83 -19.15
CA SER A 87 -27.29 12.08 -19.88
C SER A 87 -28.45 11.37 -19.19
N GLU A 88 -29.51 12.07 -18.79
CA GLU A 88 -30.66 11.50 -18.07
C GLU A 88 -31.73 10.99 -19.05
N GLY A 89 -31.98 9.67 -19.03
CA GLY A 89 -32.89 8.94 -19.93
C GLY A 89 -32.15 7.95 -20.83
N SER A 90 -31.93 6.72 -20.34
CA SER A 90 -30.91 5.73 -20.78
C SER A 90 -29.47 6.21 -20.53
N VAL A 91 -29.15 6.41 -19.25
CA VAL A 91 -27.92 7.05 -18.77
C VAL A 91 -26.70 6.16 -19.00
N SER A 92 -25.89 6.48 -20.00
CA SER A 92 -24.51 6.02 -20.09
C SER A 92 -23.60 7.01 -19.37
N VAL A 93 -22.90 6.54 -18.34
CA VAL A 93 -21.83 7.32 -17.68
C VAL A 93 -20.50 6.80 -18.21
N SER A 94 -19.83 7.61 -19.01
CA SER A 94 -18.45 7.35 -19.43
C SER A 94 -17.52 8.10 -18.50
N VAL A 95 -16.66 7.35 -17.82
CA VAL A 95 -15.62 7.93 -16.98
C VAL A 95 -14.28 7.66 -17.62
N ASP A 96 -13.59 8.75 -17.90
CA ASP A 96 -12.27 8.72 -18.48
C ASP A 96 -11.25 8.99 -17.37
N ASN A 97 -10.24 8.13 -17.32
CA ASN A 97 -9.09 8.25 -16.44
C ASN A 97 -7.89 8.71 -17.28
N SER A 98 -8.07 9.80 -18.02
CA SER A 98 -7.05 10.40 -18.88
C SER A 98 -5.88 10.88 -18.01
N GLY A 99 -4.87 10.02 -17.84
CA GLY A 99 -3.74 10.23 -16.93
C GLY A 99 -3.23 8.97 -16.24
N SER A 100 -3.92 7.82 -16.33
CA SER A 100 -3.33 6.55 -15.86
C SER A 100 -2.15 6.14 -16.73
N ASN A 101 -1.05 5.77 -16.07
CA ASN A 101 -0.01 4.92 -16.63
C ASN A 101 -0.27 3.44 -16.28
N ASP A 102 0.51 2.54 -16.88
CA ASP A 102 0.45 1.07 -16.65
C ASP A 102 0.66 0.67 -15.18
N ALA A 103 1.20 1.54 -14.34
CA ALA A 103 1.37 1.27 -12.91
C ALA A 103 0.13 1.68 -12.07
N SER A 104 -0.64 2.66 -12.53
CA SER A 104 -1.75 3.27 -11.79
C SER A 104 -3.14 2.73 -12.15
N TRP A 105 -3.31 2.17 -13.36
CA TRP A 105 -4.64 1.78 -13.87
C TRP A 105 -5.38 0.80 -12.95
N TRP A 106 -4.68 -0.15 -12.32
CA TRP A 106 -5.29 -1.16 -11.45
C TRP A 106 -5.88 -0.51 -10.19
N TYR A 107 -5.12 0.39 -9.57
CA TYR A 107 -5.55 1.12 -8.37
C TYR A 107 -6.73 2.05 -8.66
N LEU A 108 -6.77 2.65 -9.86
CA LEU A 108 -7.80 3.59 -10.25
C LEU A 108 -9.15 2.93 -10.61
N GLN A 109 -9.29 1.60 -10.43
CA GLN A 109 -10.57 0.90 -10.62
C GLN A 109 -11.58 1.14 -9.48
N THR A 110 -11.13 1.57 -8.30
CA THR A 110 -12.01 1.80 -7.14
C THR A 110 -11.56 3.05 -6.37
N PRO A 111 -12.48 3.77 -5.68
CA PRO A 111 -12.12 5.02 -5.00
C PRO A 111 -11.02 4.79 -3.95
N TRP A 112 -11.09 3.69 -3.19
CA TRP A 112 -10.09 3.35 -2.18
C TRP A 112 -8.71 3.06 -2.77
N GLY A 113 -8.67 2.41 -3.93
CA GLY A 113 -7.42 2.17 -4.66
C GLY A 113 -6.82 3.46 -5.20
N ALA A 114 -7.64 4.39 -5.68
CA ALA A 114 -7.20 5.71 -6.13
C ALA A 114 -6.58 6.51 -4.97
N ASP A 115 -7.23 6.51 -3.81
CA ASP A 115 -6.73 7.16 -2.60
C ASP A 115 -5.43 6.51 -2.11
N TYR A 116 -5.35 5.17 -2.10
CA TYR A 116 -4.12 4.45 -1.79
C TYR A 116 -2.98 4.84 -2.74
N TRP A 117 -3.28 4.93 -4.04
CA TRP A 117 -2.30 5.36 -5.04
C TRP A 117 -1.85 6.79 -4.77
N GLN A 118 -2.73 7.74 -4.45
CA GLN A 118 -2.27 9.10 -4.13
C GLN A 118 -1.47 9.15 -2.83
N ALA A 119 -1.93 8.46 -1.78
CA ALA A 119 -1.29 8.44 -0.47
C ALA A 119 0.12 7.84 -0.53
N THR A 120 0.34 6.82 -1.34
CA THR A 120 1.66 6.18 -1.47
C THR A 120 2.62 6.88 -2.45
N ALA A 121 2.24 8.02 -3.02
CA ALA A 121 3.10 8.78 -3.94
C ALA A 121 4.51 9.11 -3.40
N PRO A 122 4.69 9.49 -2.12
CA PRO A 122 6.03 9.74 -1.56
C PRO A 122 6.94 8.50 -1.59
N TYR A 123 6.36 7.31 -1.34
CA TYR A 123 7.10 6.05 -1.24
C TYR A 123 7.49 5.45 -2.59
N ARG A 124 6.87 5.91 -3.69
CA ARG A 124 7.15 5.42 -5.06
C ARG A 124 8.19 6.25 -5.81
N SER A 125 8.75 7.28 -5.17
CA SER A 125 9.82 8.10 -5.72
C SER A 125 11.19 7.54 -5.37
N MET A 126 12.19 7.76 -6.23
CA MET A 126 13.55 7.27 -5.99
C MET A 126 14.16 7.95 -4.75
N GLN A 127 14.52 7.16 -3.74
CA GLN A 127 15.22 7.64 -2.55
C GLN A 127 16.74 7.57 -2.74
N TYR A 128 17.39 8.73 -2.87
CA TYR A 128 18.84 8.81 -2.96
C TYR A 128 19.48 8.57 -1.58
N HIS A 129 20.21 7.47 -1.47
CA HIS A 129 21.06 7.19 -0.31
C HIS A 129 22.50 7.52 -0.71
N SER A 130 23.09 8.54 -0.10
CA SER A 130 24.50 8.87 -0.36
C SER A 130 25.37 7.71 0.11
N GLY A 131 26.03 7.04 -0.83
CA GLY A 131 27.03 6.04 -0.49
C GLY A 131 28.13 6.67 0.35
N GLY A 132 28.42 6.09 1.52
CA GLY A 132 29.62 6.44 2.26
C GLY A 132 30.83 6.15 1.37
N SER A 133 31.49 7.19 0.87
CA SER A 133 32.76 7.02 0.19
C SER A 133 33.70 6.35 1.19
N PRO A 134 34.34 5.20 0.87
CA PRO A 134 35.41 4.69 1.69
C PRO A 134 36.49 5.77 1.66
N SER A 135 36.52 6.60 2.70
CA SER A 135 37.55 7.59 2.85
C SER A 135 38.87 6.85 2.74
N ARG A 136 39.63 7.18 1.69
CA ARG A 136 40.97 6.68 1.41
C ARG A 136 41.91 7.17 2.52
N TYR A 137 41.82 6.61 3.72
CA TYR A 137 42.84 6.75 4.74
C TYR A 137 43.76 5.53 4.70
N PRO A 138 44.92 5.61 4.00
CA PRO A 138 45.98 4.63 4.11
C PRO A 138 46.69 4.86 5.45
N GLY A 139 46.19 4.22 6.52
CA GLY A 139 46.66 4.60 7.85
C GLY A 139 46.41 3.59 8.96
N HIS A 140 46.33 2.29 8.68
CA HIS A 140 46.27 1.27 9.73
C HIS A 140 47.18 0.06 9.47
N TYR A 141 48.45 0.31 9.14
CA TYR A 141 49.54 -0.67 9.35
C TYR A 141 50.22 -0.41 10.69
N TYR A 142 49.50 -0.67 11.77
CA TYR A 142 50.12 -0.94 13.07
C TYR A 142 49.33 -2.05 13.78
N ARG A 143 49.41 -3.26 13.22
CA ARG A 143 49.23 -4.47 14.02
C ARG A 143 50.51 -4.67 14.84
N GLY A 144 50.66 -3.83 15.87
CA GLY A 144 51.62 -4.06 16.94
C GLY A 144 51.17 -5.25 17.76
N TYR A 145 51.70 -6.44 17.44
CA TYR A 145 51.82 -7.52 18.41
C TYR A 145 53.20 -8.16 18.26
N GLY A 146 54.14 -7.59 19.01
CA GLY A 146 55.37 -8.29 19.34
C GLY A 146 55.07 -9.49 20.26
N ARG A 147 55.34 -10.69 19.75
CA ARG A 147 55.81 -11.91 20.45
C ARG A 147 56.48 -12.73 19.35
N GLY A 148 57.75 -13.08 19.32
CA GLY A 148 58.65 -13.48 20.40
C GLY A 148 59.00 -14.97 20.19
N ARG A 149 60.20 -15.24 19.63
CA ARG A 149 60.99 -16.49 19.63
C ARG A 149 60.55 -17.64 18.67
N ARG A 150 61.42 -18.06 17.73
CA ARG A 150 62.33 -19.26 17.71
C ARG A 150 61.54 -20.59 17.76
N TRP A 151 61.67 -21.56 16.86
CA TRP A 151 62.81 -22.06 16.07
C TRP A 151 62.37 -22.43 14.65
#